data_AF-A0A1Z4V937-F1
#
_entry.id   AF-A0A1Z4V937-F1
#
_cell.length_a   1.000
_cell.length_b   1.000
_cell.length_c   1.000
_cell.angle_alpha   90.00
_cell.angle_beta   90.00
_cell.angle_gamma   90.00
#
_symmetry.space_group_name_H-M   'P 1'
#
loop_
_entity.id
_entity.type
_entity.pdbx_description
1 polymer ?
#
loop_
_entity_poly.entity_id
_entity_poly.type
_entity_poly.pdbx_seq_one_letter_code
_entity_poly.pdbx_strand_id
1 'polypeptide(L)' 'MISRYKNPYERLEIFLNEYQPQLEKAIQAIQAIKNTDPNSEEFSQALADLYACSTVLEPYSEGMVEAIDQFTEDRPDD' A
#
# COMPACT_ATOMS: atom_id res chain seq x y z
N MET A 1 -3.43 -27.42 6.19
CA MET A 1 -2.67 -27.08 4.98
C MET A 1 -1.58 -26.11 5.40
N ILE A 2 -0.32 -26.50 5.35
CA ILE A 2 0.81 -25.70 5.83
C ILE A 2 1.20 -24.73 4.71
N SER A 3 1.14 -23.43 5.00
CA SER A 3 1.27 -22.35 4.02
C SER A 3 2.65 -22.35 3.35
N ARG A 4 2.67 -22.17 2.03
CA ARG A 4 3.86 -22.28 1.16
C ARG A 4 4.64 -20.96 1.07
N TYR A 5 5.14 -20.46 2.19
CA TYR A 5 6.24 -19.48 2.20
C TYR A 5 7.33 -20.02 3.11
N LYS A 6 8.56 -20.14 2.59
CA LYS A 6 9.68 -20.72 3.35
C LYS A 6 10.24 -19.75 4.41
N ASN A 7 9.90 -18.46 4.31
CA ASN A 7 10.38 -17.42 5.21
C ASN A 7 9.34 -16.27 5.33
N PRO A 8 8.84 -15.96 6.54
CA PRO A 8 7.94 -14.83 6.79
C PRO A 8 8.49 -13.49 6.28
N TYR A 9 9.82 -13.32 6.25
CA TYR A 9 10.48 -12.14 5.72
C TYR A 9 10.30 -11.98 4.21
N GLU A 10 10.34 -13.06 3.42
CA GLU A 10 10.14 -13.00 1.97
C GLU A 10 8.71 -12.53 1.64
N ARG A 11 7.71 -12.98 2.41
CA ARG A 11 6.33 -12.53 2.25
C ARG A 11 6.22 -11.03 2.56
N LEU A 12 6.80 -10.57 3.66
CA LEU A 12 6.81 -9.15 4.03
C LEU A 12 7.50 -8.28 2.97
N GLU A 13 8.63 -8.71 2.44
CA GLU A 13 9.37 -7.98 1.39
C GLU A 13 8.53 -7.80 0.10
N ILE A 14 7.76 -8.81 -0.30
CA ILE A 14 6.84 -8.71 -1.44
C ILE A 14 5.79 -7.63 -1.18
N PHE A 15 5.13 -7.67 -0.01
CA PHE A 15 4.13 -6.64 0.34
C PHE A 15 4.75 -5.25 0.39
N LEU A 16 5.96 -5.08 0.93
CA LEU A 16 6.66 -3.78 0.98
C LEU A 16 6.92 -3.24 -0.43
N ASN A 17 7.43 -4.09 -1.32
CA ASN A 17 7.75 -3.71 -2.70
C ASN A 17 6.51 -3.36 -3.54
N GLU A 18 5.37 -4.00 -3.27
CA GLU A 18 4.12 -3.73 -3.99
C GLU A 18 3.34 -2.55 -3.39
N TYR A 19 3.44 -2.34 -2.07
CA TYR A 19 2.73 -1.29 -1.35
C TYR A 19 3.35 0.10 -1.58
N GLN A 20 4.68 0.20 -1.51
CA GLN A 20 5.40 1.47 -1.65
C GLN A 20 5.03 2.28 -2.91
N PRO A 21 5.04 1.71 -4.14
CA PRO A 21 4.75 2.50 -5.34
C PRO A 21 3.30 3.01 -5.38
N GLN A 22 2.35 2.29 -4.78
CA GLN A 22 0.95 2.74 -4.71
C GLN A 22 0.80 3.87 -3.69
N LEU A 23 1.53 3.80 -2.57
CA LEU A 23 1.56 4.86 -1.57
C LEU A 23 2.18 6.14 -2.14
N GLU A 24 3.28 6.03 -2.89
CA GLU A 24 3.92 7.17 -3.54
C GLU A 24 2.98 7.87 -4.55
N LYS A 25 2.24 7.09 -5.36
CA LYS A 25 1.23 7.62 -6.27
C LYS A 25 0.08 8.32 -5.53
N ALA A 26 -0.42 7.72 -4.45
CA ALA A 26 -1.47 8.35 -3.63
C ALA A 26 -0.99 9.68 -3.03
N ILE A 27 0.26 9.75 -2.55
CA ILE A 27 0.87 10.97 -2.04
C ILE A 27 0.95 12.04 -3.13
N GLN A 28 1.40 11.69 -4.34
CA GLN A 28 1.45 12.61 -5.48
C GLN A 28 0.07 13.13 -5.87
N ALA A 29 -0.95 12.26 -5.91
CA ALA A 29 -2.32 12.64 -6.20
C ALA A 29 -2.88 13.61 -5.13
N ILE A 30 -2.63 13.35 -3.84
CA ILE A 30 -3.00 14.26 -2.74
C ILE A 30 -2.31 15.61 -2.89
N GLN A 31 -1.03 15.62 -3.26
CA GLN A 31 -0.30 16.87 -3.50
C GLN A 31 -0.88 17.64 -4.68
N ALA A 32 -1.25 16.96 -5.78
CA ALA A 32 -1.89 17.61 -6.92
C ALA A 32 -3.23 18.24 -6.51
N ILE A 33 -4.12 17.49 -5.84
CA ILE A 33 -5.42 17.99 -5.33
C ILE A 33 -5.26 19.25 -4.49
N LYS A 34 -4.23 19.32 -3.65
CA LYS A 34 -3.98 20.47 -2.76
C LYS A 34 -3.45 21.72 -3.48
N ASN A 35 -2.86 21.56 -4.65
CA ASN A 35 -2.11 22.62 -5.34
C ASN A 35 -2.73 23.04 -6.69
N THR A 36 -3.77 22.36 -7.18
CA THR A 36 -4.46 22.69 -8.43
C THR A 36 -5.80 23.38 -8.19
N ASP A 37 -6.32 24.07 -9.21
CA ASP A 37 -7.65 24.68 -9.16
C ASP A 37 -8.73 23.59 -9.13
N PRO A 38 -9.71 23.64 -8.21
CA PRO A 38 -10.75 22.62 -8.11
C PRO A 38 -11.61 22.39 -9.36
N ASN A 39 -11.64 23.34 -10.29
CA ASN A 39 -12.36 23.24 -11.56
C ASN A 39 -11.46 22.82 -12.73
N SER A 40 -10.18 22.53 -12.47
CA SER A 40 -9.23 22.12 -13.50
C SER A 40 -9.32 20.63 -13.81
N GLU A 41 -8.89 20.27 -15.02
CA GLU A 41 -8.79 18.87 -15.44
C GLU A 41 -7.77 18.11 -14.59
N GLU A 42 -6.67 18.77 -14.21
CA GLU A 42 -5.64 18.18 -13.35
C GLU A 42 -6.18 17.81 -11.96
N PHE A 43 -7.06 18.63 -11.37
CA PHE A 43 -7.72 18.29 -10.10
C PHE A 43 -8.62 17.06 -10.25
N SER A 44 -9.40 16.99 -11.33
CA SER A 44 -10.28 15.86 -11.61
C SER A 44 -9.48 14.56 -11.82
N GLN A 45 -8.37 14.64 -12.56
CA GLN A 45 -7.47 13.51 -12.77
C GLN A 45 -6.83 13.06 -11.45
N ALA A 46 -6.36 13.99 -10.63
CA ALA A 46 -5.74 13.66 -9.34
C ALA A 46 -6.73 12.98 -8.38
N LEU A 47 -8.02 13.34 -8.42
CA LEU A 47 -9.06 12.62 -7.68
C LEU A 47 -9.26 11.19 -8.19
N ALA A 48 -9.28 11.00 -9.51
CA ALA A 48 -9.40 9.67 -10.11
C ALA A 48 -8.19 8.78 -9.76
N ASP A 49 -6.98 9.35 -9.81
CA ASP A 49 -5.74 8.67 -9.43
C ASP A 49 -5.74 8.29 -7.95
N LEU A 50 -6.14 9.21 -7.07
CA LEU A 50 -6.26 8.92 -5.63
C LEU A 50 -7.30 7.83 -5.36
N TYR A 51 -8.44 7.84 -6.05
CA TYR A 51 -9.46 6.80 -5.93
C TYR A 51 -8.89 5.44 -6.32
N ALA A 52 -8.26 5.34 -7.50
CA ALA A 52 -7.64 4.10 -7.97
C ALA A 52 -6.57 3.60 -7.00
N CYS A 53 -5.68 4.48 -6.50
CA CYS A 53 -4.68 4.10 -5.51
C CYS A 53 -5.33 3.60 -4.22
N SER A 54 -6.39 4.24 -3.74
CA SER A 54 -7.10 3.85 -2.52
C SER A 54 -7.72 2.45 -2.64
N THR A 55 -8.33 2.13 -3.79
CA THR A 55 -8.90 0.80 -4.04
C THR A 55 -7.87 -0.32 -4.11
N VAL A 56 -6.62 0.00 -4.45
CA VAL A 56 -5.51 -0.97 -4.44
C VAL A 56 -4.92 -1.06 -3.04
N LEU A 57 -4.68 0.08 -2.39
CA LEU A 57 -4.04 0.15 -1.08
C LEU A 57 -4.90 -0.52 0.00
N GLU A 58 -6.23 -0.39 -0.01
CA GLU A 58 -7.11 -0.97 1.02
C GLU A 58 -6.89 -2.48 1.24
N PRO A 59 -7.10 -3.37 0.24
CA PRO A 59 -6.86 -4.81 0.43
C PRO A 59 -5.36 -5.13 0.65
N TYR A 60 -4.46 -4.32 0.12
CA TYR A 60 -3.01 -4.50 0.33
C TYR A 60 -2.58 -4.13 1.76
N SER A 61 -3.23 -3.15 2.39
CA SER A 61 -2.99 -2.77 3.79
C SER A 61 -3.37 -3.92 4.73
N GLU A 62 -4.45 -4.64 4.45
CA GLU A 62 -4.83 -5.84 5.22
C GLU A 62 -3.75 -6.92 5.11
N GLY A 63 -3.31 -7.24 3.88
CA GLY A 63 -2.25 -8.22 3.65
C GLY A 63 -0.89 -7.82 4.24
N MET A 64 -0.59 -6.51 4.25
CA MET A 64 0.60 -5.96 4.92
C MET A 64 0.55 -6.18 6.43
N VAL A 65 -0.59 -5.91 7.07
CA VAL A 65 -0.78 -6.15 8.51
C VAL A 65 -0.55 -7.63 8.82
N GLU A 66 -1.19 -8.55 8.08
CA GLU A 66 -0.98 -9.99 8.29
C GLU A 66 0.49 -10.43 8.11
N ALA A 67 1.18 -9.85 7.13
CA ALA A 67 2.58 -10.17 6.85
C ALA A 67 3.51 -9.65 7.97
N ILE A 68 3.22 -8.48 8.52
CA ILE A 68 3.92 -7.93 9.68
C ILE A 68 3.68 -8.82 10.90
N ASP A 69 2.42 -9.15 11.19
CA ASP A 69 2.04 -9.98 12.33
C ASP A 69 2.78 -11.32 12.30
N GLN A 70 2.74 -12.05 11.18
CA GLN A 70 3.46 -13.31 10.99
C GLN A 70 4.97 -13.16 11.19
N PHE A 71 5.57 -12.08 10.66
CA PHE A 71 7.01 -11.83 10.83
C PHE A 71 7.39 -11.48 12.27
N THR A 72 6.48 -10.88 13.04
CA THR A 72 6.69 -10.53 14.45
C THR A 72 6.39 -11.68 15.41
N GLU A 73 5.38 -12.52 15.12
CA GLU A 73 4.99 -13.68 15.94
C GLU A 73 5.96 -14.86 15.76
N ASP A 74 6.59 -15.04 14.58
CA ASP A 74 7.62 -16.07 14.36
C ASP A 74 8.98 -15.71 14.98
N ARG A 75 9.11 -14.56 15.64
CA ARG A 75 10.29 -14.24 16.46
C ARG A 75 10.06 -14.89 17.83
N PRO A 76 10.88 -15.89 18.23
CA PRO A 76 10.81 -16.37 19.59
C PRO A 76 11.05 -15.17 20.51
N ASP A 77 10.11 -14.93 21.44
CA ASP A 77 10.31 -14.00 22.55
C ASP A 77 11.70 -14.27 23.14
N ASP A 78 12.54 -13.24 23.17
CA ASP A 78 13.87 -13.26 23.82
C ASP A 78 13.72 -13.55 25.33
#